data_AF-A0A1U7SM67-F1
#
_entry.id   AF-A0A1U7SM67-F1
#
_cell.length_a   1.000
_cell.length_b   1.000
_cell.length_c   1.000
_cell.angle_alpha   90.00
_cell.angle_beta   90.00
_cell.angle_gamma   90.00
#
_symmetry.space_group_name_H-M   'P 1'
#
loop_
_entity.id
_entity.type
_entity.pdbx_description
1 polymer ?
#
loop_
_entity_poly.entity_id
_entity_poly.type
_entity_poly.pdbx_seq_one_letter_code
_entity_poly.pdbx_strand_id
1 'polypeptide(L)'
;ARITGWSLITLDDEYSLNIFSSPPFILEDWSCCPTYWRLFQSSCYFISTTKQSWTESRTNCSVMGANLVVINTEDEQNFIVQNLNTDSAYYMGLSDPAGWRHWQWVDQTSYNESLTFWHVDEPNNPEERCVVVNLRQSSKIWGWNDVHCDKPLKSICEMLKIYL
;
A
#
# COMPACT_ATOMS: atom_id res chain seq x y z
N ALA A 1 -17.16 -9.17 -34.12
CA ALA A 1 -17.80 -7.95 -34.65
C ALA A 1 -16.75 -7.15 -35.42
N ARG A 2 -17.00 -6.84 -36.70
CA ARG A 2 -16.12 -5.97 -37.50
C ARG A 2 -16.35 -4.53 -37.04
N ILE A 3 -15.31 -3.83 -36.61
CA ILE A 3 -15.36 -2.37 -36.48
C ILE A 3 -14.66 -1.81 -37.71
N THR A 4 -15.45 -1.31 -38.65
CA THR A 4 -14.98 -0.45 -39.73
C THR A 4 -14.77 0.94 -39.13
N GLY A 5 -13.52 1.36 -38.96
CA GLY A 5 -13.22 2.76 -38.65
C GLY A 5 -13.62 3.63 -39.84
N TRP A 6 -14.37 4.70 -39.61
CA TRP A 6 -14.68 5.69 -40.63
C TRP A 6 -13.60 6.79 -40.54
N SER A 7 -12.86 7.01 -41.62
CA SER A 7 -11.96 8.15 -41.76
C SER A 7 -12.76 9.37 -42.18
N LEU A 8 -12.68 10.47 -41.42
CA LEU A 8 -13.15 11.78 -41.87
C LEU A 8 -12.08 12.41 -42.77
N ILE A 9 -12.44 12.64 -44.03
CA ILE A 9 -11.58 13.30 -45.01
C ILE A 9 -12.01 14.76 -45.09
N THR A 10 -11.10 15.68 -44.78
CA THR A 10 -11.28 17.11 -45.03
C THR A 10 -10.15 17.59 -45.92
N LEU A 11 -10.48 18.44 -46.89
CA LEU A 11 -9.49 19.11 -47.73
C LEU A 11 -8.94 20.32 -46.97
N ASP A 12 -7.62 20.51 -46.96
CA ASP A 12 -7.04 21.78 -46.54
C ASP A 12 -7.16 22.82 -47.67
N ASP A 13 -6.79 24.07 -47.37
CA ASP A 13 -6.85 25.21 -48.31
C ASP A 13 -5.92 25.05 -49.53
N GLU A 14 -5.11 23.98 -49.59
CA GLU A 14 -4.28 23.58 -50.73
C GLU A 14 -4.77 22.30 -51.44
N TYR A 15 -5.99 21.81 -51.13
CA TYR A 15 -6.59 20.59 -51.70
C TYR A 15 -5.80 19.29 -51.45
N SER A 16 -5.01 19.24 -50.38
CA SER A 16 -4.28 18.04 -49.97
C SER A 16 -5.16 17.12 -49.11
N LEU A 17 -5.00 15.80 -49.25
CA LEU A 17 -5.72 14.79 -48.46
C LEU A 17 -5.02 14.55 -47.12
N ASN A 18 -5.61 15.04 -46.02
CA ASN A 18 -5.12 14.76 -44.66
C ASN A 18 -5.94 13.63 -44.01
N ILE A 19 -5.26 12.56 -43.59
CA ILE A 19 -5.85 11.45 -42.83
C ILE A 19 -5.60 11.72 -41.35
N PHE A 20 -6.61 12.18 -40.63
CA PHE A 20 -6.55 12.22 -39.16
C PHE A 20 -6.77 10.81 -38.61
N SER A 21 -5.69 10.13 -38.23
CA SER A 21 -5.83 8.97 -37.34
C SER A 21 -6.25 9.50 -35.97
N SER A 22 -7.44 9.13 -35.51
CA SER A 22 -7.78 9.28 -34.09
C SER A 22 -6.63 8.68 -33.26
N PRO A 23 -6.12 9.36 -32.22
CA PRO A 23 -5.20 8.70 -31.30
C PRO A 23 -5.87 7.42 -30.81
N PRO A 24 -5.13 6.30 -30.63
CA PRO A 24 -5.71 5.11 -30.04
C PRO A 24 -6.41 5.53 -28.75
N PHE A 25 -7.71 5.22 -28.64
CA PHE A 25 -8.45 5.40 -27.40
C PHE A 25 -7.63 4.70 -26.31
N ILE A 26 -6.93 5.47 -25.49
CA ILE A 26 -6.38 4.96 -24.24
C ILE A 26 -7.63 4.62 -23.44
N LEU A 27 -7.87 3.33 -23.23
CA LEU A 27 -8.86 2.89 -22.25
C LEU A 27 -8.35 3.49 -20.93
N GLU A 28 -8.94 4.59 -20.47
CA GLU A 28 -8.66 5.06 -19.12
C GLU A 28 -9.17 3.97 -18.19
N ASP A 29 -8.26 3.15 -17.69
CA ASP A 29 -8.53 2.16 -16.65
C ASP A 29 -9.05 2.93 -15.43
N TRP A 30 -10.38 3.06 -15.34
CA TRP A 30 -11.02 3.67 -14.20
C TRP A 30 -10.76 2.74 -13.02
N SER A 31 -9.98 3.24 -12.06
CA SER A 31 -9.66 2.48 -10.85
C SER A 31 -10.23 3.17 -9.62
N CYS A 32 -10.77 2.37 -8.70
CA CYS A 32 -11.50 2.83 -7.52
C CYS A 32 -10.96 2.20 -6.24
N CYS A 33 -11.14 2.95 -5.14
CA CYS A 33 -11.04 2.45 -3.78
C CYS A 33 -12.39 2.61 -3.07
N PRO A 34 -12.69 1.76 -2.07
CA PRO A 34 -13.88 1.95 -1.24
C PRO A 34 -13.84 3.32 -0.54
N THR A 35 -15.02 3.83 -0.15
CA THR A 35 -15.11 5.11 0.55
C THR A 35 -14.25 5.12 1.81
N TYR A 36 -13.54 6.22 2.06
CA TYR A 36 -12.60 6.43 3.17
C TYR A 36 -11.25 5.71 3.05
N TRP A 37 -11.03 4.90 2.02
CA TRP A 37 -9.71 4.37 1.69
C TRP A 37 -8.91 5.44 0.93
N ARG A 38 -7.59 5.41 1.06
CA ARG A 38 -6.68 6.28 0.32
C ARG A 38 -6.14 5.50 -0.88
N LEU A 39 -6.21 6.07 -2.08
CA LEU A 39 -5.63 5.49 -3.28
C LEU A 39 -4.17 5.92 -3.41
N PHE A 40 -3.27 4.97 -3.64
CA PHE A 40 -1.90 5.24 -4.05
C PHE A 40 -1.41 4.14 -5.00
N GLN A 41 -1.00 4.57 -6.19
CA GLN A 41 -0.57 3.69 -7.28
C GLN A 41 -1.60 2.59 -7.63
N SER A 42 -1.30 1.32 -7.33
CA SER A 42 -2.14 0.15 -7.59
C SER A 42 -2.93 -0.33 -6.37
N SER A 43 -2.81 0.34 -5.22
CA SER A 43 -3.36 -0.13 -3.94
C SER A 43 -4.26 0.93 -3.27
N CYS A 44 -5.16 0.43 -2.44
CA CYS A 44 -6.03 1.17 -1.56
C CYS A 44 -5.63 0.89 -0.11
N TYR A 45 -5.59 1.95 0.70
CA TYR A 45 -5.11 1.88 2.09
C TYR A 45 -6.18 2.35 3.07
N PHE A 46 -6.39 1.60 4.14
CA PHE A 46 -7.31 1.94 5.23
C PHE A 46 -6.59 1.99 6.56
N ILE A 47 -6.74 3.10 7.28
CA ILE A 47 -6.13 3.30 8.59
C ILE A 47 -7.18 3.00 9.66
N SER A 48 -7.05 1.84 10.29
CA SER A 48 -7.90 1.45 11.41
C SER A 48 -7.50 2.21 12.67
N THR A 49 -8.44 2.96 13.25
CA THR A 49 -8.21 3.67 14.52
C THR A 49 -8.50 2.81 15.75
N THR A 50 -9.11 1.64 15.56
CA THR A 50 -9.38 0.65 16.60
C THR A 50 -8.08 0.02 17.09
N LYS A 51 -7.89 -0.02 18.41
CA LYS A 51 -6.70 -0.63 19.03
C LYS A 51 -6.94 -2.10 19.34
N GLN A 52 -6.17 -2.99 18.73
CA GLN A 52 -6.33 -4.45 18.84
C GLN A 52 -4.97 -5.15 18.75
N SER A 53 -4.91 -6.44 19.04
CA SER A 53 -3.73 -7.26 18.79
C SER A 53 -3.44 -7.40 17.29
N TRP A 54 -2.22 -7.77 16.92
CA TRP A 54 -1.82 -7.95 15.52
C TRP A 54 -2.72 -8.97 14.80
N THR A 55 -3.05 -10.08 15.46
CA THR A 55 -3.90 -11.15 14.90
C THR A 55 -5.32 -10.67 14.65
N GLU A 56 -5.90 -9.89 15.56
CA GLU A 56 -7.22 -9.28 15.39
C GLU A 56 -7.20 -8.23 14.28
N SER A 57 -6.16 -7.39 14.22
CA SER A 57 -5.98 -6.42 13.14
C SER A 57 -5.88 -7.09 11.78
N ARG A 58 -5.13 -8.19 11.67
CA ARG A 58 -5.05 -9.01 10.45
C ARG A 58 -6.41 -9.57 10.05
N THR A 59 -7.14 -10.10 11.03
CA THR A 59 -8.50 -10.63 10.79
C THR A 59 -9.43 -9.53 10.29
N ASN A 60 -9.36 -8.33 10.86
CA ASN A 60 -10.17 -7.20 10.43
C ASN A 60 -9.86 -6.74 9.00
N CYS A 61 -8.58 -6.66 8.61
CA CYS A 61 -8.24 -6.40 7.22
C CYS A 61 -8.78 -7.51 6.29
N SER A 62 -8.64 -8.77 6.68
CA SER A 62 -9.12 -9.91 5.89
C SER A 62 -10.63 -9.90 5.67
N VAL A 63 -11.43 -9.53 6.68
CA VAL A 63 -12.89 -9.36 6.55
C VAL A 63 -13.27 -8.29 5.53
N MET A 64 -12.42 -7.27 5.33
CA MET A 64 -12.59 -6.24 4.30
C MET A 64 -12.07 -6.64 2.92
N GLY A 65 -11.57 -7.87 2.74
CA GLY A 65 -10.92 -8.30 1.49
C GLY A 65 -9.51 -7.71 1.30
N ALA A 66 -8.87 -7.32 2.40
CA ALA A 66 -7.55 -6.70 2.44
C ALA A 66 -6.56 -7.52 3.28
N ASN A 67 -5.29 -7.16 3.22
CA ASN A 67 -4.26 -7.63 4.14
C ASN A 67 -3.82 -6.49 5.06
N LEU A 68 -3.07 -6.78 6.13
CA LEU A 68 -2.24 -5.75 6.73
C LEU A 68 -1.21 -5.28 5.69
N VAL A 69 -0.89 -3.99 5.71
CA VAL A 69 -0.07 -3.35 4.67
C VAL A 69 1.29 -4.02 4.48
N VAL A 70 1.71 -4.17 3.23
CA VAL A 70 3.00 -4.74 2.83
C VAL A 70 3.78 -3.68 2.08
N ILE A 71 4.86 -3.19 2.69
CA ILE A 71 5.60 -2.05 2.15
C ILE A 71 6.65 -2.53 1.16
N ASN A 72 6.41 -2.26 -0.12
CA ASN A 72 7.20 -2.74 -1.25
C ASN A 72 8.13 -1.68 -1.84
N THR A 73 7.94 -0.40 -1.49
CA THR A 73 8.76 0.72 -2.00
C THR A 73 8.93 1.83 -0.97
N GLU A 74 9.95 2.68 -1.17
CA GLU A 74 10.13 3.89 -0.37
C GLU A 74 8.99 4.89 -0.58
N ASP A 75 8.50 5.04 -1.81
CA ASP A 75 7.37 5.93 -2.12
C ASP A 75 6.10 5.51 -1.38
N GLU A 76 5.86 4.22 -1.25
CA GLU A 76 4.75 3.67 -0.47
C GLU A 76 4.92 3.95 1.03
N GLN A 77 6.10 3.68 1.61
CA GLN A 77 6.42 4.04 3.00
C GLN A 77 6.13 5.53 3.25
N ASN A 78 6.61 6.39 2.36
CA ASN A 78 6.44 7.84 2.46
C ASN A 78 4.98 8.27 2.35
N PHE A 79 4.22 7.66 1.44
CA PHE A 79 2.78 7.90 1.32
C PHE A 79 2.02 7.50 2.59
N ILE A 80 2.32 6.32 3.14
CA ILE A 80 1.66 5.81 4.34
C ILE A 80 1.86 6.78 5.50
N VAL A 81 3.11 7.14 5.82
CA VAL A 81 3.41 7.93 7.03
C VAL A 81 2.81 9.34 7.01
N GLN A 82 2.57 9.91 5.82
CA GLN A 82 1.89 11.21 5.66
C GLN A 82 0.41 11.16 6.11
N ASN A 83 -0.20 9.97 6.15
CA ASN A 83 -1.58 9.78 6.54
C ASN A 83 -1.75 9.34 8.02
N LEU A 84 -0.65 9.17 8.76
CA LEU A 84 -0.67 8.64 10.12
C LEU A 84 -0.62 9.75 11.19
N ASN A 85 -1.28 9.50 12.31
CA ASN A 85 -1.13 10.33 13.52
C ASN A 85 0.22 10.06 14.20
N THR A 86 0.98 11.12 14.48
CA THR A 86 2.35 11.09 15.05
C THR A 86 2.45 10.51 16.46
N ASP A 87 1.35 10.45 17.21
CA ASP A 87 1.29 9.96 18.59
C ASP A 87 0.76 8.52 18.66
N SER A 88 0.78 7.80 17.55
CA SER A 88 0.27 6.44 17.42
C SER A 88 1.28 5.51 16.73
N ALA A 89 1.15 4.22 17.01
CA ALA A 89 1.84 3.14 16.30
C ALA A 89 0.81 2.29 15.57
N TYR A 90 1.18 1.79 14.39
CA TYR A 90 0.28 1.08 13.49
C TYR A 90 0.89 -0.24 13.05
N TYR A 91 0.18 -1.34 13.30
CA TYR A 91 0.54 -2.65 12.80
C TYR A 91 0.59 -2.68 11.27
N MET A 92 1.63 -3.36 10.79
CA MET A 92 1.84 -3.70 9.39
C MET A 92 1.87 -5.22 9.21
N GLY A 93 1.91 -5.66 7.96
CA GLY A 93 1.85 -7.05 7.56
C GLY A 93 3.13 -7.84 7.78
N LEU A 94 4.09 -7.35 8.58
CA LEU A 94 5.36 -8.01 8.85
C LEU A 94 5.37 -8.67 10.22
N SER A 95 5.82 -9.92 10.30
CA SER A 95 5.96 -10.68 11.54
C SER A 95 7.11 -11.69 11.48
N ASP A 96 7.60 -12.15 12.63
CA ASP A 96 8.58 -13.23 12.77
C ASP A 96 7.99 -14.36 13.62
N PRO A 97 7.21 -15.28 13.04
CA PRO A 97 6.47 -16.29 13.81
C PRO A 97 7.38 -17.20 14.65
N ALA A 98 8.60 -17.48 14.16
CA ALA A 98 9.55 -18.37 14.80
C ALA A 98 10.45 -17.68 15.84
N GLY A 99 10.55 -16.35 15.83
CA GLY A 99 11.44 -15.59 16.70
C GLY A 99 12.92 -15.75 16.33
N TRP A 100 13.21 -16.08 15.07
CA TRP A 100 14.57 -16.34 14.56
C TRP A 100 15.05 -15.24 13.60
N ARG A 101 14.42 -14.05 13.65
CA ARG A 101 14.62 -12.93 12.72
C ARG A 101 14.29 -13.30 11.27
N HIS A 102 13.39 -14.27 11.07
CA HIS A 102 12.90 -14.65 9.76
C HIS A 102 11.58 -13.93 9.50
N TRP A 103 11.69 -12.67 9.09
CA TRP A 103 10.53 -11.80 8.82
C TRP A 103 9.73 -12.29 7.60
N GLN A 104 8.41 -12.28 7.75
CA GLN A 104 7.45 -12.77 6.76
C GLN A 104 6.33 -11.75 6.57
N TRP A 105 6.07 -11.41 5.31
CA TRP A 105 4.91 -10.62 4.92
C TRP A 105 3.65 -11.48 4.87
N VAL A 106 2.51 -10.89 5.25
CA VAL A 106 1.19 -11.54 5.25
C VAL A 106 0.71 -11.96 3.85
N ASP A 107 1.22 -11.34 2.79
CA ASP A 107 0.91 -11.65 1.39
C ASP A 107 1.90 -12.66 0.75
N GLN A 108 2.86 -13.16 1.53
CA GLN A 108 3.89 -14.13 1.11
C GLN A 108 4.92 -13.57 0.13
N THR A 109 4.99 -12.26 -0.07
CA THR A 109 6.11 -11.64 -0.79
C THR A 109 7.43 -11.86 -0.04
N SER A 110 8.52 -11.98 -0.81
CA SER A 110 9.85 -12.17 -0.23
C SER A 110 10.28 -10.94 0.55
N TYR A 111 10.74 -11.15 1.78
CA TYR A 111 11.36 -10.08 2.58
C TYR A 111 12.70 -9.67 1.97
N ASN A 112 12.85 -8.38 1.65
CA ASN A 112 14.08 -7.81 1.12
C ASN A 112 14.78 -6.96 2.19
N GLU A 113 15.87 -7.47 2.76
CA GLU A 113 16.64 -6.78 3.81
C GLU A 113 17.20 -5.41 3.37
N SER A 114 17.42 -5.21 2.06
CA SER A 114 17.91 -3.94 1.52
C SER A 114 16.81 -2.88 1.40
N LEU A 115 15.54 -3.26 1.55
CA LEU A 115 14.39 -2.36 1.50
C LEU A 115 13.62 -2.44 2.81
N THR A 116 14.23 -1.91 3.85
CA THR A 116 13.66 -1.88 5.20
C THR A 116 13.76 -0.48 5.76
N PHE A 117 12.80 -0.12 6.61
CA PHE A 117 12.75 1.21 7.24
C PHE A 117 12.74 1.10 8.76
N TRP A 118 13.48 0.13 9.31
CA TRP A 118 13.67 -0.01 10.75
C TRP A 118 14.20 1.27 11.37
N HIS A 119 13.71 1.61 12.57
CA HIS A 119 14.39 2.61 13.37
C HIS A 119 15.81 2.15 13.72
N VAL A 120 16.65 3.11 14.07
CA VAL A 120 17.97 2.82 14.66
C VAL A 120 17.78 1.89 15.87
N ASP A 121 18.60 0.84 15.93
CA ASP A 121 18.58 -0.23 16.93
C ASP A 121 17.43 -1.25 16.80
N GLU A 122 16.51 -1.11 15.83
CA GLU A 122 15.47 -2.12 15.57
C GLU A 122 15.85 -3.08 14.43
N PRO A 123 15.33 -4.33 14.43
CA PRO A 123 14.57 -4.96 15.52
C PRO A 123 15.46 -5.40 16.69
N ASN A 124 14.98 -5.20 17.92
CA ASN A 124 15.80 -5.32 19.12
C ASN A 124 15.48 -6.52 20.02
N ASN A 125 14.31 -7.17 19.90
CA ASN A 125 13.86 -8.18 20.85
C ASN A 125 13.24 -9.41 20.16
N PRO A 126 13.82 -10.62 20.28
CA PRO A 126 13.27 -11.83 19.64
C PRO A 126 11.90 -12.30 20.18
N GLU A 127 11.45 -11.76 21.31
CA GLU A 127 10.09 -11.97 21.82
C GLU A 127 9.06 -11.00 21.21
N GLU A 128 9.53 -9.91 20.61
CA GLU A 128 8.71 -8.94 19.87
C GLU A 128 8.63 -9.36 18.40
N ARG A 129 7.53 -10.05 18.06
CA ARG A 129 7.40 -10.79 16.79
C ARG A 129 6.49 -10.12 15.76
N CYS A 130 5.94 -8.96 16.06
CA CYS A 130 5.05 -8.22 15.17
C CYS A 130 5.58 -6.82 14.94
N VAL A 131 5.38 -6.24 13.77
CA VAL A 131 6.00 -4.96 13.42
C VAL A 131 4.97 -3.86 13.34
N VAL A 132 5.36 -2.69 13.83
CA VAL A 132 4.61 -1.44 13.68
C VAL A 132 5.43 -0.39 12.99
N VAL A 133 4.75 0.53 12.31
CA VAL A 133 5.32 1.83 11.92
C VAL A 133 4.90 2.90 12.93
N ASN A 134 5.85 3.69 13.41
CA ASN A 134 5.62 4.78 14.36
C ASN A 134 6.63 5.92 14.18
N LEU A 135 6.30 7.10 14.72
CA LEU A 135 7.21 8.22 14.81
C LEU A 135 7.96 8.17 16.15
N ARG A 136 9.29 8.12 16.11
CA ARG A 136 10.11 8.35 17.31
C ARG A 136 10.16 9.84 17.60
N GLN A 137 9.51 10.27 18.68
CA GLN A 137 9.35 11.69 19.01
C GLN A 137 10.67 12.43 19.29
N SER A 138 11.70 11.71 19.75
CA SER A 138 13.04 12.25 20.01
C SER A 138 13.77 12.66 18.73
N SER A 139 13.69 11.84 17.69
CA SER A 139 14.35 12.09 16.40
C SER A 139 13.41 12.74 15.36
N LYS A 140 12.10 12.72 15.59
CA LYS A 140 11.07 13.12 14.62
C LYS A 140 11.15 12.35 13.30
N ILE A 141 11.57 11.08 13.38
CA ILE A 141 11.71 10.18 12.24
C ILE A 141 10.65 9.09 12.33
N TRP A 142 10.06 8.72 11.20
CA TRP A 142 9.20 7.54 11.05
C TRP A 142 10.05 6.31 10.75
N GLY A 143 9.64 5.16 11.27
CA GLY A 143 10.34 3.90 11.03
C GLY A 143 9.60 2.73 11.63
N TRP A 144 10.16 1.55 11.43
CA TRP A 144 9.62 0.28 11.90
C TRP A 144 10.18 -0.09 13.27
N ASN A 145 9.37 -0.78 14.06
CA ASN A 145 9.70 -1.23 15.40
C ASN A 145 9.03 -2.59 15.62
N ASP A 146 9.79 -3.57 16.10
CA ASP A 146 9.22 -4.83 16.58
C ASP A 146 8.51 -4.60 17.92
N VAL A 147 7.37 -5.25 18.09
CA VAL A 147 6.56 -5.19 19.31
C VAL A 147 5.97 -6.56 19.64
N HIS A 148 5.63 -6.77 20.91
CA HIS A 148 4.76 -7.90 21.27
C HIS A 148 3.42 -7.81 20.52
N CYS A 149 3.00 -8.95 19.96
CA CYS A 149 1.84 -9.05 19.07
C CYS A 149 0.48 -8.85 19.76
N ASP A 150 0.43 -8.95 21.08
CA ASP A 150 -0.76 -8.79 21.92
C ASP A 150 -1.01 -7.32 22.31
N LYS A 151 -0.06 -6.40 22.05
CA LYS A 151 -0.23 -4.98 22.35
C LYS A 151 -1.43 -4.41 21.59
N PRO A 152 -2.37 -3.72 22.25
CA PRO A 152 -3.52 -3.13 21.57
C PRO A 152 -3.12 -1.86 20.81
N LEU A 153 -2.90 -1.98 19.50
CA LEU A 153 -2.42 -0.91 18.62
C LEU A 153 -3.33 -0.74 17.40
N LYS A 154 -3.18 0.39 16.71
CA LYS A 154 -3.88 0.67 15.46
C LYS A 154 -3.29 -0.18 14.33
N SER A 155 -3.89 -0.18 13.15
CA SER A 155 -3.37 -0.93 12.01
C SER A 155 -3.62 -0.25 10.68
N ILE A 156 -2.87 -0.66 9.65
CA ILE A 156 -3.06 -0.22 8.28
C ILE A 156 -3.39 -1.44 7.44
N CYS A 157 -4.51 -1.39 6.72
CA CYS A 157 -4.91 -2.41 5.76
C CYS A 157 -4.61 -1.95 4.33
N GLU A 158 -4.34 -2.90 3.45
CA GLU A 158 -4.04 -2.70 2.04
C GLU A 158 -4.80 -3.71 1.16
N MET A 159 -5.37 -3.26 0.06
CA MET A 159 -5.91 -4.11 -1.01
C MET A 159 -5.54 -3.52 -2.37
N LEU A 160 -5.56 -4.34 -3.42
CA LEU A 160 -5.44 -3.83 -4.79
C LEU A 160 -6.66 -2.95 -5.14
N LYS A 161 -6.42 -1.90 -5.93
CA LYS A 161 -7.49 -1.07 -6.47
C LYS A 161 -8.40 -1.88 -7.39
N ILE A 162 -9.67 -1.51 -7.42
CA ILE A 162 -10.68 -2.17 -8.24
C ILE A 162 -10.69 -1.53 -9.63
N TYR A 163 -10.48 -2.32 -10.68
CA TYR A 163 -10.64 -1.91 -12.07
C TYR A 163 -12.11 -2.07 -12.48
N LEU A 164 -12.67 -1.05 -13.15
CA LEU A 164 -14.05 -1.04 -13.67
C LEU A 164 -14.10 -1.17 -15.18
#